data_AF-A0A9X3AWP9-F1
#
_entry.id   AF-A0A9X3AWP9-F1
#
_cell.length_a   1.000
_cell.length_b   1.000
_cell.length_c   1.000
_cell.angle_alpha   90.00
_cell.angle_beta   90.00
_cell.angle_gamma   90.00
#
_symmetry.space_group_name_H-M   'P 1'
#
loop_
_entity.id
_entity.type
_entity.pdbx_description
1 polymer ?
#
loop_
_entity_poly.entity_id
_entity_poly.type
_entity_poly.pdbx_seq_one_letter_code
_entity_poly.pdbx_strand_id
1 'polypeptide(L)' 'MQAPSSPDCPECGSRAKRFPPGREGQYHVFCKKCDHDFGRYDRLVADYRHLLDDLEAHLGTSDNAPRDI' A
#
# COMPACT_ATOMS: atom_id res chain seq x y z
N MET A 1 1.54 -11.80 -11.90
CA MET A 1 0.44 -11.78 -10.91
C MET A 1 -0.29 -10.44 -10.99
N GLN A 2 -1.62 -10.42 -10.87
CA GLN A 2 -2.43 -9.19 -10.87
C GLN A 2 -3.33 -9.26 -9.63
N ALA A 3 -3.24 -8.26 -8.75
CA ALA A 3 -4.07 -8.20 -7.55
C ALA A 3 -4.62 -6.79 -7.37
N PRO A 4 -5.92 -6.64 -7.06
CA PRO A 4 -6.43 -5.38 -6.54
C PRO A 4 -5.76 -5.13 -5.19
N SER A 5 -4.99 -4.06 -5.10
CA SER A 5 -4.25 -3.69 -3.88
C SER A 5 -4.44 -2.20 -3.64
N SER A 6 -4.57 -1.79 -2.38
CA SER A 6 -4.36 -0.40 -1.98
C SER A 6 -2.85 -0.10 -1.92
N PRO A 7 -2.39 1.15 -2.09
CA PRO A 7 -3.18 2.37 -2.32
C PRO A 7 -3.74 2.50 -3.74
N ASP A 8 -4.80 3.29 -3.92
CA ASP A 8 -5.37 3.55 -5.25
C ASP A 8 -4.40 4.39 -6.10
N CYS A 9 -4.45 4.23 -7.43
CA CYS A 9 -3.62 5.06 -8.31
C CYS A 9 -4.04 6.53 -8.23
N PRO A 10 -3.11 7.46 -7.92
CA PRO A 10 -3.45 8.88 -7.76
C PRO A 10 -3.95 9.53 -9.05
N GLU A 11 -3.54 9.00 -10.22
CA GLU A 11 -3.89 9.55 -11.53
C GLU A 11 -5.27 9.11 -12.04
N CYS A 12 -5.70 7.88 -11.72
CA CYS A 12 -6.88 7.29 -12.36
C CYS A 12 -7.80 6.51 -11.42
N GLY A 13 -7.49 6.46 -10.11
CA GLY A 13 -8.25 5.75 -9.09
C GLY A 13 -8.22 4.22 -9.21
N SER A 14 -7.45 3.65 -10.13
CA SER A 14 -7.42 2.20 -10.33
C SER A 14 -6.67 1.48 -9.20
N ARG A 15 -7.22 0.35 -8.76
CA ARG A 15 -6.62 -0.57 -7.78
C ARG A 15 -5.78 -1.67 -8.43
N ALA A 16 -5.83 -1.77 -9.76
CA ALA A 16 -5.14 -2.81 -10.50
C ALA A 16 -3.66 -2.43 -10.69
N LYS A 17 -2.77 -3.19 -10.04
CA LYS A 17 -1.33 -3.03 -10.17
C LYS A 17 -0.71 -4.18 -10.97
N ARG A 18 0.31 -3.85 -11.76
CA ARG A 18 1.17 -4.82 -12.44
C ARG A 18 2.45 -4.96 -11.63
N PHE A 19 2.57 -6.13 -10.98
CA PHE A 19 3.76 -6.49 -10.21
C PHE A 19 4.81 -7.14 -11.12
N PRO A 20 6.10 -6.95 -10.81
CA PRO A 20 7.19 -7.51 -11.59
C PRO A 20 7.28 -9.03 -11.49
N PRO A 21 7.91 -9.72 -12.48
CA PRO A 21 7.95 -11.18 -12.55
C PRO A 21 8.94 -11.92 -11.61
N GLY A 22 9.58 -11.27 -10.62
CA GLY A 22 10.53 -11.85 -9.63
C GLY A 22 11.99 -11.97 -10.12
N ARG A 23 13.06 -12.12 -9.31
CA ARG A 23 13.32 -11.98 -7.85
C ARG A 23 14.28 -10.80 -7.61
N GLU A 24 14.13 -10.16 -6.44
CA GLU A 24 14.99 -9.17 -5.75
C GLU A 24 16.12 -8.49 -6.54
N GLY A 25 16.04 -7.17 -6.63
CA GLY A 25 17.07 -6.34 -7.24
C GLY A 25 16.60 -4.92 -7.42
N GLN A 26 15.79 -4.64 -8.43
CA GLN A 26 15.05 -3.38 -8.60
C GLN A 26 13.91 -3.61 -9.59
N TYR A 27 12.68 -3.55 -9.12
CA TYR A 27 11.52 -3.63 -10.01
C TYR A 27 10.44 -2.64 -9.61
N HIS A 28 9.99 -1.85 -10.59
CA HIS A 28 8.96 -0.84 -10.42
C HIS A 28 7.56 -1.46 -10.51
N VAL A 29 6.64 -0.95 -9.69
CA VAL A 29 5.23 -1.32 -9.70
C VAL A 29 4.48 -0.28 -10.51
N PHE A 30 3.66 -0.72 -11.46
CA PHE A 30 2.91 0.19 -12.34
C PHE A 30 1.41 0.04 -12.16
N CYS A 31 0.68 1.14 -12.35
CA CYS A 31 -0.76 1.11 -12.54
C CYS A 31 -1.08 0.40 -13.85
N LYS A 32 -1.97 -0.60 -13.81
CA LYS A 32 -2.34 -1.33 -15.03
C LYS A 32 -3.17 -0.48 -16.01
N LYS A 33 -3.80 0.59 -15.54
CA LYS A 33 -4.76 1.39 -16.33
C LYS A 33 -4.13 2.60 -17.02
N CYS A 34 -3.21 3.30 -16.35
CA CYS A 34 -2.59 4.52 -16.86
C CYS A 34 -1.05 4.48 -16.83
N ASP A 35 -0.44 3.34 -16.51
CA ASP A 35 1.01 3.14 -16.41
C ASP A 35 1.74 4.08 -15.42
N HIS A 36 1.01 4.71 -14.49
CA HIS A 36 1.61 5.46 -13.38
C HIS A 36 2.59 4.57 -12.59
N ASP A 37 3.79 5.10 -12.36
CA ASP A 37 4.89 4.41 -11.69
C ASP A 37 4.86 4.67 -10.19
N PHE A 38 4.60 3.61 -9.41
CA PHE A 38 4.62 3.65 -7.95
C PHE A 38 6.05 3.50 -7.38
N GLY A 39 7.06 3.32 -8.23
CA GLY A 39 8.43 3.07 -7.83
C GLY A 39 8.66 1.61 -7.42
N ARG A 40 9.78 1.37 -6.71
CA ARG A 40 10.22 0.00 -6.39
C ARG A 40 9.25 -0.74 -5.49
N TYR A 41 9.04 -2.02 -5.77
CA TYR A 41 8.21 -2.91 -4.96
C TYR A 41 8.59 -2.92 -3.48
N ASP A 42 9.88 -3.00 -3.16
CA ASP A 42 10.35 -3.02 -1.76
C ASP A 42 10.00 -1.73 -1.01
N ARG A 43 10.02 -0.59 -1.71
CA ARG A 43 9.61 0.71 -1.14
C ARG A 43 8.11 0.74 -0.90
N LEU A 44 7.32 0.26 -1.86
CA LEU A 44 5.88 0.15 -1.72
C LEU A 44 5.48 -0.74 -0.52
N VAL A 45 6.21 -1.85 -0.30
CA VAL A 45 5.98 -2.73 0.86
C VAL A 45 6.35 -2.04 2.17
N ALA A 46 7.46 -1.30 2.21
CA ALA A 46 7.86 -0.54 3.39
C ALA A 46 6.82 0.53 3.75
N ASP A 47 6.35 1.30 2.78
CA ASP A 47 5.32 2.33 2.96
C ASP A 47 4.00 1.70 3.47
N TYR A 48 3.64 0.51 2.98
CA TYR A 48 2.44 -0.21 3.44
C TYR A 48 2.57 -0.68 4.89
N ARG A 49 3.75 -1.17 5.30
CA ARG A 49 4.00 -1.57 6.70
C ARG A 49 3.87 -0.38 7.64
N HIS A 50 4.46 0.76 7.28
CA HIS A 50 4.31 1.98 8.08
C HIS A 50 2.85 2.42 8.22
N LEU A 51 2.07 2.37 7.14
CA LEU A 51 0.64 2.69 7.22
C LEU A 51 -0.13 1.75 8.16
N LEU A 52 0.20 0.46 8.15
CA LEU A 52 -0.40 -0.50 9.08
C LEU A 52 0.01 -0.22 10.52
N ASP A 53 1.29 0.04 10.78
CA ASP A 53 1.79 0.37 12.12
C ASP A 53 1.10 1.63 12.67
N ASP A 54 0.93 2.67 11.83
CA ASP A 54 0.22 3.89 12.20
C ASP A 54 -1.27 3.64 12.51
N LEU A 55 -1.92 2.79 11.71
CA LEU A 55 -3.32 2.40 11.94
C LEU A 55 -3.48 1.56 13.22
N GLU A 56 -2.59 0.61 13.46
CA GLU A 56 -2.57 -0.20 14.69
C GLU A 56 -2.33 0.67 15.91
N ALA A 57 -1.40 1.63 15.86
CA ALA A 57 -1.18 2.60 16.91
C ALA A 57 -2.42 3.45 17.17
N HIS A 58 -3.09 3.94 16.13
CA HIS A 58 -4.30 4.75 16.26
C HIS A 58 -5.45 3.97 16.92
N LEU A 59 -5.68 2.72 16.49
CA LEU A 59 -6.70 1.85 17.07
C LEU A 59 -6.37 1.44 18.51
N GLY A 60 -5.11 1.08 18.81
CA GLY A 60 -4.66 0.76 20.16
C GLY A 60 -4.73 1.96 21.13
N THR A 61 -4.66 3.18 20.60
CA THR A 61 -4.92 4.41 21.38
C THR A 61 -6.43 4.61 21.60
N SER A 62 -7.27 4.19 20.65
CA SER A 62 -8.72 4.32 20.72
C SER A 62 -9.38 3.32 21.69
N ASP A 63 -8.77 2.15 21.92
CA ASP A 63 -9.20 1.18 22.95
C ASP A 63 -8.90 1.67 24.39
N ASN A 64 -8.06 2.68 24.56
CA ASN A 64 -7.77 3.34 25.84
C ASN A 64 -8.61 4.62 26.07
N ALA A 65 -9.57 4.93 25.21
CA ALA A 65 -10.55 5.97 25.52
C ALA A 65 -11.38 5.51 26.74
N PRO A 66 -11.50 6.32 27.82
CA PRO A 66 -12.35 5.97 28.94
C PRO A 66 -13.77 5.78 28.39
N ARG A 67 -14.28 4.55 28.47
CA ARG A 67 -15.71 4.32 28.30
C ARG A 67 -16.36 4.81 29.58
N ASP A 68 -16.72 6.10 29.64
CA ASP A 68 -17.60 6.62 30.68
C ASP A 68 -18.91 5.81 30.64
N ILE A 69 -19.20 5.17 31.77
CA ILE A 69 -20.41 4.37 32.06
C ILE A 69 -21.53 5.31 32.48
#